data_AF-A0A9E1AZ62-F1
#
_entry.id   AF-A0A9E1AZ62-F1
#
_cell.length_a   1.000
_cell.length_b   1.000
_cell.length_c   1.000
_cell.angle_alpha   90.00
_cell.angle_beta   90.00
_cell.angle_gamma   90.00
#
_symmetry.space_group_name_H-M   'P 1'
#
loop_
_entity.id
_entity.type
_entity.pdbx_description
1 polymer ?
#
loop_
_entity_poly.entity_id
_entity_poly.type
_entity_poly.pdbx_seq_one_letter_code
_entity_poly.pdbx_strand_id
1 'polypeptide(L)'
;MDLDNKVNDLMKEWIIFRDECLSRITEEDKGHLIEFDKYCDNILKNVASCNKKYVQKQLDKLDENYLDYIDYWNDKYYRAGFGDCLNLVIMSLGGGKFETR
;
A
#
# COMPACT_ATOMS: atom_id res chain seq x y z
N MET A 1 30.99 2.32 20.46
CA MET A 1 30.04 1.43 19.75
C MET A 1 30.03 1.92 18.32
N ASP A 2 30.62 1.12 17.43
CA ASP A 2 30.93 1.50 16.06
C ASP A 2 29.67 1.83 15.24
N LEU A 3 29.75 2.81 14.34
CA LEU A 3 28.61 3.29 13.55
C LEU A 3 27.99 2.16 12.72
N ASP A 4 28.84 1.27 12.19
CA ASP A 4 28.44 0.09 11.42
C ASP A 4 27.55 -0.88 12.22
N ASN A 5 27.79 -1.03 13.53
CA ASN A 5 26.95 -1.90 14.35
C ASN A 5 25.54 -1.33 14.53
N LYS A 6 25.41 -0.01 14.69
CA LYS A 6 24.10 0.64 14.83
C LYS A 6 23.24 0.54 13.57
N VAL A 7 23.85 0.66 12.39
CA VAL A 7 23.11 0.54 11.13
C VAL A 7 22.69 -0.91 10.87
N ASN A 8 23.57 -1.87 11.18
CA ASN A 8 23.23 -3.30 11.08
C ASN A 8 22.07 -3.68 12.02
N ASP A 9 22.05 -3.15 13.24
CA ASP A 9 20.96 -3.39 14.19
C ASP A 9 19.65 -2.75 13.71
N LEU A 10 19.70 -1.51 13.23
CA LEU A 10 18.52 -0.83 12.65
C LEU A 10 17.94 -1.60 11.44
N MET A 11 18.80 -2.10 10.56
CA MET A 11 18.39 -2.91 9.41
C MET A 11 17.73 -4.22 9.83
N LYS A 12 18.24 -4.89 10.86
CA LYS A 12 17.63 -6.10 11.42
C LYS A 12 16.27 -5.81 12.06
N GLU A 13 16.19 -4.79 12.92
CA GLU A 13 14.93 -4.36 13.55
C GLU A 13 13.88 -4.01 12.50
N TRP A 14 14.30 -3.33 11.43
CA TRP A 14 13.42 -2.97 10.33
C TRP A 14 12.91 -4.18 9.55
N ILE A 15 13.77 -5.15 9.24
CA ILE A 15 13.36 -6.40 8.57
C ILE A 15 12.34 -7.16 9.43
N ILE A 16 12.61 -7.28 10.74
CA ILE A 16 11.70 -7.93 11.69
C ILE A 16 10.37 -7.18 11.75
N PHE A 17 10.38 -5.85 11.87
CA PHE A 17 9.15 -5.05 11.87
C PHE A 17 8.33 -5.26 10.59
N ARG A 18 8.98 -5.33 9.42
CA ARG A 18 8.30 -5.59 8.15
C ARG A 18 7.70 -6.99 8.06
N ASP A 19 8.45 -8.00 8.48
CA ASP A 19 8.06 -9.40 8.36
C ASP A 19 7.08 -9.84 9.45
N GLU A 20 7.16 -9.27 10.65
CA GLU A 20 6.35 -9.69 11.79
C GLU A 20 5.20 -8.73 12.12
N CYS A 21 5.35 -7.42 11.87
CA CYS A 21 4.32 -6.44 12.19
C CYS A 21 3.53 -6.01 10.96
N LEU A 22 4.19 -5.49 9.92
CA LEU A 22 3.50 -4.95 8.73
C LEU A 22 2.92 -6.04 7.81
N SER A 23 3.41 -7.28 7.88
CA SER A 23 2.87 -8.39 7.09
C SER A 23 1.53 -8.92 7.62
N ARG A 24 1.14 -8.53 8.84
CA ARG A 24 -0.06 -9.01 9.53
C ARG A 24 -1.16 -7.97 9.44
N ILE A 25 -2.38 -8.42 9.15
CA ILE A 25 -3.59 -7.59 9.28
C ILE A 25 -4.04 -7.63 10.74
N THR A 26 -4.01 -6.49 11.40
CA THR A 26 -4.53 -6.32 12.77
C THR A 26 -6.05 -6.15 12.79
N GLU A 27 -6.66 -6.21 13.98
CA GLU A 27 -8.10 -5.91 14.12
C GLU A 27 -8.42 -4.44 13.80
N GLU A 28 -7.48 -3.53 14.03
CA GLU A 28 -7.62 -2.11 13.64
C GLU A 28 -7.61 -1.96 12.12
N ASP A 29 -6.68 -2.65 11.43
CA ASP A 29 -6.60 -2.61 9.96
C ASP A 29 -7.89 -3.08 9.28
N LYS A 30 -8.58 -4.07 9.85
CA LYS A 30 -9.89 -4.52 9.35
C LYS A 30 -10.94 -3.42 9.37
N GLY A 31 -10.84 -2.47 10.29
CA GLY A 31 -11.71 -1.28 10.36
C GLY A 31 -11.46 -0.24 9.26
N HIS A 32 -10.32 -0.35 8.56
CA HIS A 32 -9.93 0.54 7.47
C HIS A 32 -10.09 -0.08 6.08
N LEU A 33 -10.62 -1.31 5.99
CA LEU A 33 -10.91 -1.96 4.70
C LEU A 33 -11.99 -1.18 3.95
N ILE A 34 -11.83 -1.11 2.64
CA ILE A 34 -12.81 -0.48 1.75
C ILE A 34 -14.01 -1.44 1.62
N GLU A 35 -15.15 -1.10 2.23
CA GLU A 35 -16.38 -1.90 2.12
C GLU A 35 -17.13 -1.67 0.78
N PHE A 36 -16.41 -1.67 -0.35
CA PHE A 36 -16.94 -1.26 -1.66
C PHE A 36 -18.19 -2.05 -2.06
N ASP A 37 -18.13 -3.39 -1.97
CA ASP A 37 -19.24 -4.28 -2.32
C ASP A 37 -20.50 -4.00 -1.52
N LYS A 38 -20.36 -3.80 -0.20
CA LYS A 38 -21.47 -3.49 0.71
C LYS A 38 -22.18 -2.20 0.30
N TYR A 39 -21.41 -1.16 -0.04
CA TYR A 39 -22.00 0.11 -0.48
C TYR A 39 -22.63 0.00 -1.87
N CYS A 40 -22.02 -0.74 -2.80
CA CYS A 40 -22.59 -1.03 -4.11
C CYS A 40 -23.94 -1.74 -3.98
N ASP A 41 -24.03 -2.78 -3.15
CA ASP A 41 -25.26 -3.50 -2.86
C ASP A 41 -26.35 -2.58 -2.31
N ASN A 42 -26.00 -1.72 -1.35
CA ASN A 42 -26.94 -0.77 -0.76
C ASN A 42 -27.47 0.23 -1.80
N ILE A 43 -26.61 0.71 -2.69
CA ILE A 43 -27.02 1.61 -3.79
C ILE A 43 -27.95 0.86 -4.75
N LEU A 44 -27.55 -0.31 -5.23
CA LEU A 44 -28.29 -1.07 -6.25
C LEU A 44 -29.65 -1.61 -5.74
N LYS A 45 -29.79 -1.84 -4.43
CA LYS A 45 -31.09 -2.17 -3.81
C LYS A 45 -32.10 -1.02 -3.92
N ASN A 46 -31.64 0.23 -3.92
CA ASN A 46 -32.48 1.43 -3.95
C ASN A 46 -32.65 2.04 -5.35
N VAL A 47 -32.00 1.47 -6.37
CA VAL A 47 -32.11 1.92 -7.76
C VAL A 47 -33.24 1.15 -8.47
N ALA A 48 -34.05 1.88 -9.26
CA ALA A 48 -35.07 1.27 -10.11
C ALA A 48 -34.47 0.21 -11.04
N SER A 49 -35.18 -0.91 -11.25
CA SER A 49 -34.67 -2.07 -12.01
C SER A 49 -34.13 -1.71 -13.41
N CYS A 50 -34.78 -0.77 -14.10
CA CYS A 50 -34.36 -0.26 -15.41
C CYS A 50 -32.97 0.41 -15.40
N ASN A 51 -32.58 1.01 -14.27
CA ASN A 51 -31.33 1.77 -14.13
C ASN A 51 -30.20 0.97 -13.49
N LYS A 52 -30.47 -0.19 -12.88
CA LYS A 52 -29.46 -0.97 -12.15
C LYS A 52 -28.24 -1.30 -13.00
N LYS A 53 -28.44 -1.72 -14.25
CA LYS A 53 -27.34 -2.07 -15.16
C LYS A 53 -26.45 -0.87 -15.48
N TYR A 54 -27.03 0.33 -15.59
CA TYR A 54 -26.25 1.54 -15.80
C TYR A 54 -25.47 1.92 -14.55
N VAL A 55 -26.13 1.90 -13.38
CA VAL A 55 -25.50 2.26 -12.11
C VAL A 55 -24.36 1.30 -11.76
N GLN A 56 -24.55 -0.01 -11.93
CA GLN A 56 -23.47 -1.00 -11.75
C GLN A 56 -22.23 -0.63 -12.57
N LYS A 57 -22.40 -0.33 -13.86
CA LYS A 57 -21.27 0.06 -14.73
C LYS A 57 -20.54 1.34 -14.27
N GLN A 58 -21.21 2.25 -13.59
CA GLN A 58 -20.54 3.44 -13.04
C GLN A 58 -19.80 3.11 -11.75
N LEU A 59 -20.35 2.22 -10.92
CA LEU A 59 -19.68 1.70 -9.73
C LEU A 59 -18.42 0.93 -10.13
N ASP A 60 -18.50 0.03 -11.11
CA ASP A 60 -17.34 -0.72 -11.60
C ASP A 60 -16.20 0.22 -12.06
N LYS A 61 -16.53 1.27 -12.80
CA LYS A 61 -15.54 2.29 -13.22
C LYS A 61 -14.93 3.06 -12.05
N LEU A 62 -15.72 3.31 -11.01
CA LEU A 62 -15.26 4.00 -9.82
C LEU A 62 -14.29 3.12 -9.03
N ASP A 63 -14.60 1.82 -8.91
CA ASP A 63 -13.72 0.83 -8.28
C ASP A 63 -12.38 0.73 -9.00
N GLU A 64 -12.42 0.51 -10.32
CA GLU A 64 -11.23 0.43 -11.17
C GLU A 64 -10.38 1.70 -11.06
N ASN A 65 -11.00 2.88 -11.12
CA ASN A 65 -10.27 4.14 -11.02
C ASN A 65 -9.67 4.37 -9.62
N TYR A 66 -10.36 3.95 -8.57
CA TYR A 66 -9.89 4.10 -7.20
C TYR A 66 -8.71 3.16 -6.90
N LEU A 67 -8.77 1.92 -7.38
CA LEU A 67 -7.67 0.96 -7.28
C LEU A 67 -6.44 1.46 -8.05
N ASP A 68 -6.61 1.93 -9.30
CA ASP A 68 -5.53 2.51 -10.10
C ASP A 68 -4.90 3.74 -9.42
N TYR A 69 -5.72 4.60 -8.82
CA TYR A 69 -5.25 5.74 -8.04
C TYR A 69 -4.37 5.30 -6.86
N ILE A 70 -4.84 4.34 -6.05
CA ILE A 70 -4.09 3.84 -4.89
C ILE A 70 -2.78 3.19 -5.34
N ASP A 71 -2.81 2.36 -6.38
CA ASP A 71 -1.64 1.67 -6.91
C ASP A 71 -0.58 2.66 -7.40
N TYR A 72 -0.99 3.69 -8.16
CA TYR A 72 -0.08 4.72 -8.64
C TYR A 72 0.64 5.45 -7.50
N TRP A 73 -0.08 5.89 -6.47
CA TRP A 73 0.54 6.62 -5.37
C TRP A 73 1.39 5.74 -4.46
N ASN A 74 0.98 4.48 -4.24
CA ASN A 74 1.80 3.50 -3.54
C ASN A 74 3.12 3.25 -4.25
N ASP A 75 3.11 3.08 -5.56
CA ASP A 75 4.34 2.88 -6.33
C ASP A 75 5.19 4.16 -6.35
N LYS A 76 4.58 5.32 -6.63
CA LYS A 76 5.29 6.61 -6.75
C LYS A 76 5.95 7.09 -5.47
N TYR A 77 5.28 6.97 -4.33
CA TYR A 77 5.80 7.55 -3.08
C TYR A 77 6.27 6.50 -2.09
N TYR A 78 5.49 5.45 -1.89
CA TYR A 78 5.84 4.46 -0.89
C TYR A 78 6.98 3.58 -1.38
N ARG A 79 6.94 3.11 -2.62
CA ARG A 79 7.99 2.24 -3.17
C ARG A 79 9.24 3.01 -3.59
N ALA A 80 9.09 4.09 -4.36
CA ALA A 80 10.24 4.88 -4.80
C ALA A 80 10.93 5.57 -3.61
N GLY A 81 10.17 6.21 -2.72
CA GLY A 81 10.71 6.84 -1.51
C GLY A 81 11.39 5.84 -0.57
N PHE A 82 10.84 4.63 -0.45
CA PHE A 82 11.49 3.54 0.29
C PHE A 82 12.81 3.12 -0.36
N GLY A 83 12.83 2.92 -1.68
CA GLY A 83 14.01 2.55 -2.44
C GLY A 83 15.13 3.58 -2.31
N ASP A 84 14.80 4.86 -2.42
CA ASP A 84 15.75 5.97 -2.25
C ASP A 84 16.33 6.01 -0.83
N CYS A 85 15.48 5.86 0.19
CA CYS A 85 15.93 5.80 1.59
C CYS A 85 16.91 4.63 1.82
N LEU A 86 16.58 3.44 1.29
CA LEU A 86 17.44 2.27 1.40
C LEU A 86 18.77 2.47 0.66
N ASN A 87 18.74 3.07 -0.54
CA ASN A 87 19.95 3.44 -1.26
C ASN A 87 20.83 4.41 -0.48
N LEU A 88 20.26 5.42 0.20
CA LEU A 88 21.01 6.34 1.05
C LEU A 88 21.71 5.60 2.21
N VAL A 89 21.02 4.66 2.85
CA VAL A 89 21.60 3.82 3.91
C VAL A 89 22.74 2.96 3.36
N ILE A 90 22.53 2.24 2.26
CA ILE A 90 23.55 1.38 1.65
C ILE A 90 24.79 2.19 1.23
N MET A 91 24.59 3.35 0.60
CA MET A 91 25.69 4.23 0.20
C MET A 91 26.48 4.74 1.42
N SER A 92 25.81 5.03 2.54
CA SER A 92 26.50 5.45 3.77
C SER A 92 27.37 4.37 4.41
N LEU A 93 27.09 3.09 4.13
CA LEU A 93 27.89 1.94 4.55
C LEU A 93 28.98 1.54 3.53
N GLY A 94 29.19 2.34 2.48
CA GLY A 94 30.17 2.05 1.43
C GLY A 94 29.70 1.02 0.38
N GLY A 95 28.40 0.68 0.37
CA GLY A 95 27.78 -0.15 -0.65
C GLY A 95 27.40 0.63 -1.93
N GLY A 96 27.14 -0.09 -3.02
CA GLY A 96 26.70 0.49 -4.28
C GLY A 96 25.19 0.75 -4.35
N LYS A 97 24.78 1.71 -5.18
CA LYS A 97 23.37 1.94 -5.51
C LYS A 97 22.80 0.74 -6.26
N PHE A 98 21.58 0.32 -5.94
CA PHE A 98 20.83 -0.64 -6.73
C PHE A 98 19.63 0.05 -7.40
N GLU A 99 19.21 -0.51 -8.53
CA GLU A 99 18.06 0.03 -9.26
C GLU A 99 16.78 -0.18 -8.45
N THR A 100 16.16 0.93 -8.11
CA THR A 100 14.79 0.99 -7.62
C THR A 100 13.93 1.30 -8.83
N ARG A 101 13.01 0.40 -9.16
CA ARG A 101 12.08 0.54 -10.30
C ARG A 101 11.37 1.89 -10.31
#